data_AF-A0A8T6CIK5-F1
#
_entry.id   AF-A0A8T6CIK5-F1
#
_cell.length_a   1.000
_cell.length_b   1.000
_cell.length_c   1.000
_cell.angle_alpha   90.00
_cell.angle_beta   90.00
_cell.angle_gamma   90.00
#
_symmetry.space_group_name_H-M   'P 1'
#
loop_
_entity.id
_entity.type
_entity.pdbx_description
1 polymer ?
#
loop_
_entity_poly.entity_id
_entity_poly.type
_entity_poly.pdbx_seq_one_letter_code
_entity_poly.pdbx_strand_id
1 'polypeptide(L)'
;MDHRPALHGAAALFVLLTLIYSTSIDIRATRGASITADEPFYLMTTESLIRDGNLDLRNQFRTRAYQAFFDHPLGLWTQSVPLEDGRVLSPHNVGLSVLLLPGFAIDGLVGAQVQLVLIAALTWALAYVLALRLTGARPWLVWGATALVALSATGYIYSSEIYPE
;
A
#
# COMPACT_ATOMS: atom_id res chain seq x y z
N MET A 1 18.79 22.59 -19.73
CA MET A 1 19.34 22.01 -18.48
C MET A 1 19.54 20.53 -18.73
N ASP A 2 20.69 19.96 -18.42
CA ASP A 2 20.92 18.52 -18.61
C ASP A 2 20.02 17.73 -17.65
N HIS A 3 19.11 16.92 -18.19
CA HIS A 3 18.14 16.14 -17.39
C HIS A 3 18.72 14.81 -16.88
N ARG A 4 19.89 14.40 -17.39
CA ARG A 4 20.57 13.16 -17.01
C ARG A 4 20.84 13.02 -15.51
N PRO A 5 21.38 14.03 -14.78
CA PRO A 5 21.61 13.90 -13.35
C PRO A 5 20.33 13.69 -12.53
N ALA A 6 19.21 14.31 -12.95
CA ALA A 6 17.93 14.14 -12.26
C ALA A 6 17.38 12.71 -12.45
N LEU A 7 17.50 12.14 -13.65
CA LEU A 7 17.05 10.77 -13.91
C LEU A 7 17.90 9.74 -13.16
N HIS A 8 19.23 9.89 -13.14
CA HIS A 8 20.09 8.98 -12.37
C HIS A 8 19.82 9.08 -10.86
N GLY A 9 19.63 10.29 -10.33
CA GLY A 9 19.29 10.49 -8.92
C GLY A 9 17.94 9.86 -8.54
N ALA A 10 16.94 10.02 -9.40
CA ALA A 10 15.61 9.42 -9.21
C ALA A 10 15.67 7.89 -9.26
N ALA A 11 16.38 7.31 -10.23
CA ALA A 11 16.55 5.86 -10.34
C ALA A 11 17.32 5.29 -9.13
N ALA A 12 18.38 5.96 -8.69
CA ALA A 12 19.12 5.56 -7.50
C ALA A 12 18.25 5.62 -6.24
N LEU A 13 17.42 6.67 -6.09
CA LEU A 13 16.50 6.79 -4.96
C LEU A 13 15.41 5.71 -5.00
N PHE A 14 14.84 5.45 -6.17
CA PHE A 14 13.84 4.41 -6.37
C PHE A 14 14.38 3.02 -5.97
N VAL A 15 15.57 2.65 -6.46
CA VAL A 15 16.19 1.36 -6.12
C VAL A 15 16.51 1.28 -4.63
N LEU A 16 17.12 2.32 -4.06
CA LEU A 16 17.47 2.38 -2.65
C LEU A 16 16.22 2.20 -1.76
N LEU A 17 15.17 2.99 -2.03
CA LEU A 17 13.94 2.95 -1.25
C LEU A 17 13.18 1.65 -1.45
N THR A 18 13.13 1.09 -2.67
CA THR A 18 12.51 -0.23 -2.89
C THR A 18 13.19 -1.30 -2.04
N LEU A 19 14.52 -1.32 -2.01
CA LEU A 19 15.27 -2.28 -1.21
C LEU A 19 15.02 -2.08 0.29
N ILE A 20 15.03 -0.84 0.78
CA ILE A 20 14.82 -0.55 2.20
C ILE A 20 13.36 -0.81 2.60
N TYR A 21 12.38 -0.25 1.90
CA TYR A 21 10.97 -0.45 2.19
C TYR A 21 10.53 -1.91 2.03
N SER A 22 11.17 -2.70 1.17
CA SER A 22 10.87 -4.14 1.14
C SER A 22 11.13 -4.85 2.47
N THR A 23 12.00 -4.30 3.33
CA THR A 23 12.24 -4.85 4.67
C THR A 23 11.17 -4.46 5.69
N SER A 24 10.21 -3.60 5.33
CA SER A 24 9.02 -3.33 6.17
C SER A 24 7.90 -4.34 5.94
N ILE A 25 7.96 -5.13 4.87
CA ILE A 25 7.05 -6.27 4.65
C ILE A 25 7.21 -7.24 5.83
N ASP A 26 6.09 -7.79 6.30
CA ASP A 26 5.98 -8.64 7.49
C ASP A 26 6.25 -7.97 8.85
N ILE A 27 6.45 -6.64 8.92
CA ILE A 27 6.33 -5.93 10.19
C ILE A 27 4.88 -6.05 10.66
N ARG A 28 4.67 -6.84 11.72
CA ARG A 28 3.33 -7.08 12.25
C ARG A 28 2.75 -5.83 12.88
N ALA A 29 1.52 -5.49 12.48
CA ALA A 29 0.79 -4.36 13.05
C ALA A 29 0.48 -4.55 14.54
N THR A 30 0.22 -5.78 14.99
CA THR A 30 0.04 -6.10 16.41
C THR A 30 0.64 -7.46 16.77
N ARG A 31 0.63 -7.81 18.07
CA ARG A 31 1.00 -9.16 18.52
C ARG A 31 0.06 -10.24 17.98
N GLY A 32 -1.19 -9.88 17.68
CA GLY A 32 -2.23 -10.82 17.26
C GLY A 32 -2.44 -10.89 15.76
N ALA A 33 -1.97 -9.92 14.98
CA ALA A 33 -2.28 -9.82 13.56
C ALA A 33 -1.17 -9.13 12.75
N SER A 34 -0.96 -9.59 11.53
CA SER A 34 0.02 -9.08 10.57
C SER A 34 -0.40 -7.71 10.04
N ILE A 35 -1.69 -7.56 9.71
CA ILE A 35 -2.35 -6.29 9.37
C ILE A 35 -3.45 -5.98 10.39
N THR A 36 -3.91 -4.74 10.49
CA THR A 36 -4.94 -4.34 11.47
C THR A 36 -5.86 -3.23 10.96
N ALA A 37 -6.76 -2.77 11.83
CA ALA A 37 -7.68 -1.66 11.58
C ALA A 37 -8.41 -1.79 10.22
N ASP A 38 -8.19 -0.86 9.29
CA ASP A 38 -8.91 -0.81 8.02
C ASP A 38 -8.26 -1.65 6.90
N GLU A 39 -7.00 -2.03 7.04
CA GLU A 39 -6.23 -2.82 6.06
C GLU A 39 -6.96 -4.09 5.56
N PRO A 40 -7.47 -4.99 6.44
CA PRO A 40 -8.15 -6.20 5.98
C PRO A 40 -9.43 -5.89 5.20
N PHE A 41 -10.06 -4.73 5.36
CA PHE A 41 -11.31 -4.39 4.66
C PHE A 41 -11.05 -3.90 3.22
N TYR A 42 -9.91 -3.25 2.97
CA TYR A 42 -9.45 -2.98 1.60
C TYR A 42 -9.13 -4.28 0.85
N LEU A 43 -8.45 -5.22 1.51
CA LEU A 43 -8.14 -6.52 0.91
C LEU A 43 -9.38 -7.40 0.71
N MET A 44 -10.34 -7.37 1.62
CA MET A 44 -11.65 -8.01 1.44
C MET A 44 -12.39 -7.50 0.20
N THR A 45 -12.35 -6.19 -0.03
CA THR A 45 -12.94 -5.58 -1.23
C THR A 45 -12.18 -5.99 -2.49
N THR A 46 -10.84 -6.02 -2.42
CA THR A 46 -9.96 -6.47 -3.51
C THR A 46 -10.25 -7.93 -3.89
N GLU A 47 -10.38 -8.81 -2.90
CA GLU A 47 -10.73 -10.22 -3.10
C GLU A 47 -12.14 -10.39 -3.69
N SER A 48 -13.13 -9.61 -3.25
CA SER A 48 -14.48 -9.63 -3.88
C SER A 48 -14.44 -9.16 -5.34
N LEU A 49 -13.66 -8.13 -5.66
CA LEU A 49 -13.49 -7.68 -7.05
C LEU A 49 -12.82 -8.76 -7.93
N ILE A 50 -11.83 -9.48 -7.41
CA ILE A 50 -11.13 -10.55 -8.16
C ILE A 50 -12.01 -11.78 -8.32
N ARG A 51 -12.65 -12.25 -7.24
CA ARG A 51 -13.39 -13.51 -7.21
C ARG A 51 -14.81 -13.39 -7.76
N ASP A 52 -15.50 -12.32 -7.37
CA ASP A 52 -16.93 -12.16 -7.55
C ASP A 52 -17.27 -11.01 -8.53
N GLY A 53 -16.29 -10.18 -8.90
CA GLY A 53 -16.47 -9.09 -9.86
C GLY A 53 -17.38 -7.97 -9.38
N ASN A 54 -17.58 -7.84 -8.06
CA ASN A 54 -18.49 -6.86 -7.47
C ASN A 54 -18.00 -6.38 -6.09
N LEU A 55 -18.78 -5.52 -5.43
CA LEU A 55 -18.43 -4.90 -4.13
C LEU A 55 -19.15 -5.54 -2.94
N ASP A 56 -19.97 -6.58 -3.16
CA ASP A 56 -20.68 -7.27 -2.09
C ASP A 56 -19.75 -8.22 -1.34
N LEU A 57 -19.59 -7.99 -0.05
CA LEU A 57 -18.67 -8.72 0.83
C LEU A 57 -19.32 -9.92 1.51
N ARG A 58 -20.63 -10.16 1.30
CA ARG A 58 -21.34 -11.29 1.93
C ARG A 58 -20.66 -12.63 1.69
N ASN A 59 -20.22 -12.88 0.46
CA ASN A 59 -19.53 -14.11 0.12
C ASN A 59 -18.24 -14.26 0.93
N GLN A 60 -17.47 -13.18 1.03
CA GLN A 60 -16.16 -13.18 1.68
C GLN A 60 -16.24 -13.31 3.20
N PHE A 61 -17.29 -12.76 3.82
CA PHE A 61 -17.57 -13.04 5.24
C PHE A 61 -18.04 -14.49 5.46
N ARG A 62 -18.91 -15.02 4.57
CA ARG A 62 -19.43 -16.38 4.67
C ARG A 62 -18.35 -17.44 4.51
N THR A 63 -17.45 -17.26 3.55
CA THR A 63 -16.33 -18.18 3.26
C THR A 63 -15.11 -17.92 4.13
N ARG A 64 -15.10 -16.82 4.90
CA ARG A 64 -13.96 -16.35 5.70
C ARG A 64 -12.70 -16.12 4.85
N ALA A 65 -12.88 -15.57 3.64
CA ALA A 65 -11.78 -15.31 2.71
C ALA A 65 -10.67 -14.44 3.33
N TYR A 66 -11.02 -13.58 4.30
CA TYR A 66 -10.06 -12.79 5.06
C TYR A 66 -8.97 -13.61 5.78
N GLN A 67 -9.21 -14.88 6.09
CA GLN A 67 -8.21 -15.71 6.77
C GLN A 67 -6.95 -15.95 5.94
N ALA A 68 -7.00 -15.70 4.62
CA ALA A 68 -5.83 -15.77 3.75
C ALA A 68 -4.83 -14.62 3.99
N PHE A 69 -5.25 -13.51 4.59
CA PHE A 69 -4.43 -12.31 4.78
C PHE A 69 -4.58 -11.65 6.16
N PHE A 70 -5.48 -12.13 7.01
CA PHE A 70 -5.72 -11.61 8.35
C PHE A 70 -5.73 -12.74 9.37
N ASP A 71 -4.68 -12.80 10.19
CA ASP A 71 -4.36 -13.91 11.10
C ASP A 71 -4.78 -13.66 12.57
N HIS A 72 -5.67 -12.70 12.82
CA HIS A 72 -6.12 -12.42 14.18
C HIS A 72 -6.91 -13.59 14.78
N PRO A 73 -6.61 -14.05 16.02
CA PRO A 73 -7.22 -15.24 16.61
C PRO A 73 -8.72 -15.11 16.86
N LEU A 74 -9.23 -13.88 17.02
CA LEU A 74 -10.67 -13.62 17.20
C LEU A 74 -11.44 -13.48 15.87
N GLY A 75 -10.75 -13.63 14.73
CA GLY A 75 -11.33 -13.37 13.41
C GLY A 75 -11.55 -11.88 13.13
N LEU A 76 -12.04 -11.59 11.92
CA LEU A 76 -12.35 -10.24 11.48
C LEU A 76 -13.75 -9.82 11.95
N TRP A 77 -13.86 -8.60 12.48
CA TRP A 77 -15.14 -8.00 12.84
C TRP A 77 -15.84 -7.44 11.60
N THR A 78 -17.09 -7.00 11.76
CA THR A 78 -17.85 -6.36 10.67
C THR A 78 -17.88 -4.85 10.88
N GLN A 79 -17.56 -4.07 9.84
CA GLN A 79 -17.62 -2.60 9.87
C GLN A 79 -18.91 -2.01 9.29
N SER A 80 -19.75 -2.82 8.64
CA SER A 80 -20.98 -2.38 7.96
C SER A 80 -22.18 -3.23 8.35
N VAL A 81 -23.36 -2.60 8.35
CA VAL A 81 -24.63 -3.33 8.37
C VAL A 81 -25.08 -3.64 6.94
N PRO A 82 -25.85 -4.72 6.72
CA PRO A 82 -26.43 -4.99 5.41
C PRO A 82 -27.32 -3.84 4.93
N LEU A 83 -27.32 -3.58 3.62
CA LEU A 83 -28.28 -2.69 2.95
C LEU A 83 -29.69 -3.31 2.94
N GLU A 84 -30.69 -2.56 2.49
CA GLU A 84 -32.08 -3.04 2.34
C GLU A 84 -32.18 -4.29 1.43
N ASP A 85 -31.34 -4.38 0.40
CA ASP A 85 -31.24 -5.55 -0.50
C ASP A 85 -30.36 -6.69 0.05
N GLY A 86 -29.88 -6.53 1.28
CA GLY A 86 -29.07 -7.49 2.02
C GLY A 86 -27.59 -7.50 1.63
N ARG A 87 -27.11 -6.70 0.65
CA ARG A 87 -25.68 -6.62 0.36
C ARG A 87 -24.90 -6.05 1.53
N VAL A 88 -23.63 -6.44 1.67
CA VAL A 88 -22.72 -5.86 2.66
C VAL A 88 -21.59 -5.17 1.91
N LEU A 89 -21.51 -3.85 2.00
CA LEU A 89 -20.47 -3.06 1.32
C LEU A 89 -19.42 -2.59 2.31
N SER A 90 -18.18 -2.41 1.85
CA SER A 90 -17.17 -1.70 2.63
C SER A 90 -17.61 -0.25 2.88
N PRO A 91 -17.39 0.32 4.08
CA PRO A 91 -17.62 1.74 4.31
C PRO A 91 -16.52 2.61 3.69
N HIS A 92 -15.42 2.00 3.23
CA HIS A 92 -14.25 2.67 2.67
C HIS A 92 -14.37 2.88 1.16
N ASN A 93 -13.70 3.92 0.66
CA ASN A 93 -13.61 4.17 -0.77
C ASN A 93 -12.88 3.04 -1.51
N VAL A 94 -13.34 2.73 -2.72
CA VAL A 94 -12.84 1.58 -3.51
C VAL A 94 -11.51 1.80 -4.22
N GLY A 95 -10.99 3.03 -4.22
CA GLY A 95 -9.82 3.43 -5.02
C GLY A 95 -8.58 2.58 -4.73
N LEU A 96 -8.24 2.42 -3.45
CA LEU A 96 -7.12 1.57 -3.04
C LEU A 96 -7.37 0.10 -3.41
N SER A 97 -8.56 -0.44 -3.14
CA SER A 97 -8.87 -1.84 -3.44
C SER A 97 -8.73 -2.17 -4.92
N VAL A 98 -9.16 -1.24 -5.80
CA VAL A 98 -8.96 -1.38 -7.25
C VAL A 98 -7.48 -1.26 -7.62
N LEU A 99 -6.75 -0.32 -6.99
CA LEU A 99 -5.33 -0.15 -7.23
C LEU A 99 -4.55 -1.43 -6.90
N LEU A 100 -4.89 -2.14 -5.82
CA LEU A 100 -4.18 -3.34 -5.33
C LEU A 100 -4.47 -4.62 -6.12
N LEU A 101 -5.40 -4.61 -7.07
CA LEU A 101 -5.77 -5.79 -7.86
C LEU A 101 -4.57 -6.57 -8.44
N PRO A 102 -3.58 -5.96 -9.12
CA PRO A 102 -2.51 -6.72 -9.76
C PRO A 102 -1.57 -7.36 -8.74
N GLY A 103 -1.16 -6.64 -7.70
CA GLY A 103 -0.31 -7.20 -6.64
C GLY A 103 -1.02 -8.30 -5.89
N PHE A 104 -2.26 -8.06 -5.47
CA PHE A 104 -3.04 -9.05 -4.73
C PHE A 104 -3.37 -10.30 -5.55
N ALA A 105 -3.63 -10.17 -6.85
CA ALA A 105 -3.86 -11.32 -7.72
C ALA A 105 -2.63 -12.21 -7.89
N ILE A 106 -1.42 -11.67 -7.73
CA ILE A 106 -0.16 -12.43 -7.86
C ILE A 106 0.14 -13.22 -6.59
N ASP A 107 0.06 -12.59 -5.41
CA ASP A 107 0.52 -13.21 -4.15
C ASP A 107 -0.23 -12.70 -2.89
N GLY A 108 -1.52 -12.35 -3.04
CA GLY A 108 -2.36 -11.91 -1.93
C GLY A 108 -1.78 -10.71 -1.18
N LEU A 109 -1.70 -10.82 0.15
CA LEU A 109 -1.19 -9.74 1.02
C LEU A 109 0.22 -9.29 0.60
N VAL A 110 1.16 -10.22 0.46
CA VAL A 110 2.56 -9.90 0.14
C VAL A 110 2.65 -9.19 -1.21
N GLY A 111 1.91 -9.68 -2.21
CA GLY A 111 1.87 -9.03 -3.52
C GLY A 111 1.29 -7.61 -3.48
N ALA A 112 0.26 -7.36 -2.66
CA ALA A 112 -0.27 -6.02 -2.43
C ALA A 112 0.74 -5.10 -1.72
N GLN A 113 1.48 -5.61 -0.72
CA GLN A 113 2.50 -4.85 -0.01
C GLN A 113 3.69 -4.51 -0.91
N VAL A 114 4.17 -5.46 -1.72
CA VAL A 114 5.23 -5.21 -2.72
C VAL A 114 4.78 -4.12 -3.70
N GLN A 115 3.52 -4.16 -4.14
CA GLN A 115 2.97 -3.13 -5.01
C GLN A 115 3.01 -1.74 -4.35
N LEU A 116 2.58 -1.61 -3.09
CA LEU A 116 2.64 -0.34 -2.35
C LEU A 116 4.08 0.14 -2.12
N VAL A 117 5.01 -0.77 -1.80
CA VAL A 117 6.44 -0.44 -1.66
C VAL A 117 6.99 0.19 -2.94
N LEU A 118 6.66 -0.39 -4.10
CA LEU A 118 7.07 0.15 -5.40
C LEU A 118 6.44 1.51 -5.69
N ILE A 119 5.15 1.69 -5.36
CA ILE A 119 4.45 2.96 -5.51
C ILE A 119 5.06 4.03 -4.60
N ALA A 120 5.32 3.72 -3.33
CA ALA A 120 5.94 4.62 -2.37
C ALA A 120 7.34 5.05 -2.82
N ALA A 121 8.18 4.09 -3.23
CA ALA A 121 9.52 4.38 -3.75
C ALA A 121 9.47 5.25 -5.01
N LEU A 122 8.52 4.99 -5.93
CA LEU A 122 8.33 5.80 -7.13
C LEU A 122 7.87 7.21 -6.79
N THR A 123 6.95 7.37 -5.85
CA THR A 123 6.46 8.67 -5.38
C THR A 123 7.60 9.52 -4.84
N TRP A 124 8.50 8.96 -4.03
CA TRP A 124 9.68 9.68 -3.54
C TRP A 124 10.68 10.03 -4.65
N ALA A 125 10.89 9.13 -5.62
CA ALA A 125 11.73 9.42 -6.79
C ALA A 125 11.15 10.58 -7.64
N LEU A 126 9.83 10.62 -7.82
CA LEU A 126 9.14 11.72 -8.50
C LEU A 126 9.17 13.01 -7.67
N ALA A 127 9.02 12.93 -6.35
CA ALA A 127 9.14 14.07 -5.45
C ALA A 127 10.54 14.71 -5.52
N TYR A 128 11.60 13.89 -5.61
CA TYR A 128 12.96 14.38 -5.87
C TYR A 128 13.06 15.16 -7.19
N VAL A 129 12.53 14.60 -8.28
CA VAL A 129 12.54 15.28 -9.59
C VAL A 129 11.75 16.60 -9.55
N LEU A 130 10.59 16.61 -8.89
CA LEU A 130 9.78 17.80 -8.70
C LEU A 130 10.54 18.85 -7.87
N ALA A 131 11.10 18.46 -6.73
CA ALA A 131 11.86 19.35 -5.86
C ALA A 131 13.07 19.96 -6.57
N LEU A 132 13.76 19.19 -7.40
CA LEU A 132 14.84 19.71 -8.24
C LEU A 132 14.36 20.78 -9.23
N ARG A 133 13.24 20.51 -9.91
CA ARG A 133 12.67 21.44 -10.89
C ARG A 133 12.20 22.74 -10.24
N LEU A 134 11.66 22.67 -9.03
CA LEU A 134 11.15 23.83 -8.30
C LEU A 134 12.25 24.66 -7.64
N THR A 135 13.27 24.02 -7.09
CA THR A 135 14.31 24.73 -6.30
C THR A 135 15.51 25.18 -7.14
N GLY A 136 15.83 24.47 -8.23
CA GLY A 136 17.09 24.67 -8.96
C GLY A 136 18.35 24.43 -8.12
N ALA A 137 18.20 23.83 -6.93
CA ALA A 137 19.30 23.60 -6.00
C ALA A 137 20.23 22.48 -6.51
N ARG A 138 21.37 22.31 -5.82
CA ARG A 138 22.36 21.29 -6.20
C ARG A 138 21.74 19.89 -6.10
N PRO A 139 21.86 19.03 -7.13
CA PRO A 139 21.20 17.72 -7.17
C PRO A 139 21.39 16.83 -5.93
N TRP A 140 22.59 16.81 -5.37
CA TRP A 140 22.92 15.99 -4.21
C TRP A 140 22.27 16.50 -2.90
N LEU A 141 22.05 17.83 -2.76
CA LEU A 141 21.39 18.41 -1.59
C LEU A 141 19.91 18.03 -1.57
N VAL A 142 19.25 18.17 -2.72
CA VAL A 142 17.84 17.77 -2.86
C VAL A 142 17.70 16.28 -2.67
N TRP A 143 18.62 15.48 -3.24
CA TRP A 143 18.60 14.02 -3.08
C TRP A 143 18.72 13.62 -1.60
N GLY A 144 19.69 14.19 -0.87
CA GLY A 144 19.87 13.94 0.55
C GLY A 144 18.67 14.37 1.40
N ALA A 145 18.08 15.54 1.09
CA ALA A 145 16.88 16.01 1.78
C ALA A 145 15.67 15.10 1.51
N THR A 146 15.43 14.71 0.26
CA THR A 146 14.34 13.77 -0.08
C THR A 146 14.56 12.42 0.59
N ALA A 147 15.77 11.87 0.53
CA ALA A 147 16.10 10.59 1.17
C ALA A 147 15.90 10.65 2.70
N LEU A 148 16.28 11.74 3.36
CA LEU A 148 16.09 11.91 4.81
C LEU A 148 14.61 11.87 5.20
N VAL A 149 13.74 12.54 4.44
CA VAL A 149 12.29 12.54 4.71
C VAL A 149 11.67 11.18 4.36
N ALA A 150 12.06 10.59 3.24
CA ALA A 150 11.60 9.27 2.81
C ALA A 150 11.95 8.18 3.85
N LEU A 151 13.17 8.20 4.37
CA LEU A 151 13.65 7.24 5.38
C LEU A 151 13.18 7.54 6.80
N SER A 152 12.27 8.51 6.99
CA SER A 152 11.62 8.73 8.27
C SER A 152 10.78 7.51 8.68
N ALA A 153 10.45 7.39 9.96
CA ALA A 153 9.59 6.32 10.45
C ALA A 153 8.25 6.27 9.72
N THR A 154 7.66 7.44 9.42
CA THR A 154 6.41 7.53 8.64
C THR A 154 6.60 6.96 7.24
N GLY A 155 7.63 7.40 6.50
CA GLY A 155 7.87 6.92 5.14
C GLY A 155 8.20 5.44 5.09
N TYR A 156 8.93 4.92 6.07
CA TYR A 156 9.28 3.51 6.16
C TYR A 156 8.07 2.62 6.51
N ILE A 157 7.33 2.94 7.57
CA ILE A 157 6.22 2.09 8.04
C ILE A 157 5.06 2.09 7.05
N TYR A 158 4.63 3.27 6.57
CA TYR A 158 3.49 3.36 5.64
C TYR A 158 3.80 2.79 4.26
N SER A 159 5.06 2.54 3.91
CA SER A 159 5.41 2.04 2.58
C SER A 159 4.82 0.67 2.23
N SER A 160 4.47 -0.14 3.25
CA SER A 160 3.89 -1.48 3.09
C SER A 160 2.56 -1.69 3.81
N GLU A 161 2.03 -0.69 4.52
CA GLU A 161 0.71 -0.78 5.15
C GLU A 161 -0.40 -0.53 4.13
N ILE A 162 -1.52 -1.24 4.26
CA ILE A 162 -2.64 -1.16 3.29
C ILE A 162 -3.55 0.02 3.63
N TYR A 163 -3.07 1.23 3.35
CA TYR A 163 -3.80 2.49 3.53
C TYR A 163 -3.77 3.36 2.25
N PRO A 164 -4.77 4.25 2.08
CA PRO A 164 -4.85 5.12 0.91
C PRO A 164 -3.92 6.35 0.96
N GLU A 165 -3.39 6.72 2.12
CA GLU A 165 -2.46 7.84 2.34
C GLU A 165 -1.03 7.56 1.82
#